data_AF-A0A495Y1Y5-F1
#
_entry.id   AF-A0A495Y1Y5-F1
#
_cell.length_a   1.000
_cell.length_b   1.000
_cell.length_c   1.000
_cell.angle_alpha   90.00
_cell.angle_beta   90.00
_cell.angle_gamma   90.00
#
_symmetry.space_group_name_H-M   'P 1'
#
loop_
_entity.id
_entity.type
_entity.pdbx_description
1 polymer ?
#
loop_
_entity_poly.entity_id
_entity_poly.type
_entity_poly.pdbx_seq_one_letter_code
_entity_poly.pdbx_strand_id
1 'polypeptide(L)'
;MDTLDRPDVDVSHYTYRVTWSPEDSEFVATVVEFPSLSWLAPSQMEALHGLEAVLADVVVDLQSDGDTVPEPLSERAYSGRFNLRLGQKLHREVALRAAEEDLSINQWVVRKLMADG
;
A
#
# COMPACT_ATOMS: atom_id res chain seq x y z
N MET A 1 -26.44 9.64 -27.45
CA MET A 1 -26.19 8.20 -27.41
C MET A 1 -25.29 8.00 -26.22
N ASP A 2 -25.90 7.60 -25.11
CA ASP A 2 -25.30 7.41 -23.79
C ASP A 2 -24.21 6.34 -23.75
N THR A 3 -23.46 6.36 -22.64
CA THR A 3 -22.58 5.31 -22.08
C THR A 3 -21.17 5.27 -22.70
N LEU A 4 -20.04 5.26 -21.97
CA LEU A 4 -19.75 4.84 -20.59
C LEU A 4 -18.69 5.76 -19.98
N ASP A 5 -18.92 6.08 -18.71
CA ASP A 5 -17.94 6.56 -17.74
C ASP A 5 -16.67 5.71 -17.84
N ARG A 6 -15.52 6.32 -18.15
CA ARG A 6 -14.23 5.63 -17.97
C ARG A 6 -14.10 5.40 -16.47
N PRO A 7 -13.55 4.28 -16.00
CA PRO A 7 -13.29 4.16 -14.57
C PRO A 7 -12.45 5.37 -14.15
N ASP A 8 -12.94 6.14 -13.18
CA ASP A 8 -12.24 7.31 -12.63
C ASP A 8 -10.90 6.93 -11.99
N VAL A 9 -10.63 5.62 -11.86
CA VAL A 9 -9.42 5.04 -11.29
C VAL A 9 -8.79 4.06 -12.28
N ASP A 10 -7.53 4.31 -12.66
CA ASP A 10 -6.74 3.40 -13.48
C ASP A 10 -6.17 2.27 -12.60
N VAL A 11 -6.62 1.04 -12.81
CA VAL A 11 -6.19 -0.11 -12.01
C VAL A 11 -4.69 -0.41 -12.12
N SER A 12 -4.02 0.06 -13.18
CA SER A 12 -2.58 -0.12 -13.34
C SER A 12 -1.75 0.71 -12.35
N HIS A 13 -2.35 1.72 -11.72
CA HIS A 13 -1.67 2.60 -10.76
C HIS A 13 -1.67 2.05 -9.32
N TYR A 14 -2.38 0.96 -9.05
CA TYR A 14 -2.34 0.28 -7.76
C TYR A 14 -0.99 -0.39 -7.50
N THR A 15 -0.69 -0.64 -6.23
CA THR A 15 0.59 -1.21 -5.84
C THR A 15 0.51 -2.74 -5.83
N TYR A 16 1.05 -3.37 -6.87
CA TYR A 16 1.13 -4.82 -6.98
C TYR A 16 2.39 -5.39 -6.32
N ARG A 17 2.26 -6.54 -5.67
CA ARG A 17 3.37 -7.30 -5.11
C ARG A 17 3.23 -8.76 -5.51
N VAL A 18 4.27 -9.30 -6.12
CA VAL A 18 4.35 -10.72 -6.47
C VAL A 18 5.46 -11.39 -5.67
N THR A 19 5.13 -12.49 -5.01
CA THR A 19 6.07 -13.26 -4.17
C THR A 19 5.91 -14.75 -4.41
N TRP A 20 6.99 -15.52 -4.26
CA TRP A 20 6.90 -16.98 -4.32
C TRP A 20 6.27 -17.52 -3.03
N SER A 21 5.23 -18.34 -3.16
CA SER A 21 4.64 -19.11 -2.05
C SER A 21 5.23 -20.53 -2.06
N PRO A 22 6.09 -20.88 -1.09
CA PRO A 22 6.58 -22.26 -0.97
C PRO A 22 5.47 -23.25 -0.56
N GLU A 23 4.39 -22.78 0.07
CA GLU A 23 3.26 -23.62 0.50
C GLU A 23 2.43 -24.06 -0.72
N ASP A 24 2.15 -23.13 -1.62
CA ASP A 24 1.37 -23.39 -2.84
C ASP A 24 2.23 -23.85 -4.02
N SER A 25 3.56 -23.74 -3.91
CA SER A 25 4.51 -23.95 -5.02
C SER A 25 4.21 -23.09 -6.26
N GLU A 26 3.68 -21.90 -6.03
CA GLU A 26 3.23 -20.94 -7.05
C GLU A 26 3.60 -19.52 -6.65
N PHE A 27 3.49 -18.57 -7.58
CA PHE A 27 3.62 -17.15 -7.29
C PHE A 27 2.28 -16.59 -6.84
N VAL A 28 2.28 -15.90 -5.69
CA VAL A 28 1.13 -15.13 -5.19
C VAL A 28 1.31 -13.66 -5.54
N ALA A 29 0.36 -13.11 -6.27
CA ALA A 29 0.20 -11.69 -6.48
C ALA A 29 -0.79 -11.13 -5.44
N THR A 30 -0.53 -9.93 -4.94
CA THR A 30 -1.41 -9.19 -4.01
C THR A 30 -1.41 -7.70 -4.35
N VAL A 31 -2.50 -7.00 -4.03
CA VAL A 31 -2.60 -5.53 -4.12
C VAL A 31 -2.58 -4.94 -2.72
N VAL A 32 -1.74 -3.95 -2.47
CA VAL A 32 -1.59 -3.36 -1.11
C VAL A 32 -2.87 -2.70 -0.62
N GLU A 33 -3.58 -2.05 -1.54
CA GLU A 33 -4.84 -1.35 -1.31
C GLU A 33 -6.01 -2.33 -1.08
N PHE A 34 -5.89 -3.57 -1.54
CA PHE A 34 -6.87 -4.64 -1.37
C PHE A 34 -6.22 -5.89 -0.77
N PRO A 35 -5.92 -5.91 0.55
CA PRO A 35 -5.20 -7.02 1.19
C PRO A 35 -5.92 -8.38 1.10
N SER A 36 -7.23 -8.38 0.83
CA SER A 36 -8.03 -9.59 0.62
C SER A 36 -7.97 -10.14 -0.80
N LEU A 37 -7.48 -9.37 -1.78
CA LEU A 37 -7.32 -9.83 -3.15
C LEU A 37 -5.95 -10.44 -3.34
N SER A 38 -5.95 -11.69 -3.79
CA SER A 38 -4.76 -12.40 -4.19
C SER A 38 -5.03 -13.29 -5.40
N TRP A 39 -3.98 -13.56 -6.15
CA TRP A 39 -4.03 -14.48 -7.28
C TRP A 39 -2.79 -15.37 -7.27
N LEU A 40 -2.99 -16.67 -7.44
CA LEU A 40 -1.92 -17.66 -7.53
C LEU A 40 -1.72 -18.08 -8.97
N ALA A 41 -0.47 -18.16 -9.42
CA ALA A 41 -0.14 -18.71 -10.72
C ALA A 41 1.27 -19.32 -10.78
N PRO A 42 1.53 -20.25 -11.72
CA PRO A 42 2.85 -20.87 -11.89
C PRO A 42 3.97 -19.89 -12.27
N SER A 43 3.63 -18.73 -12.84
CA SER A 43 4.59 -17.70 -13.23
C SER A 43 4.26 -16.33 -12.65
N GLN A 44 5.30 -15.49 -12.47
CA GLN A 44 5.15 -14.14 -11.94
C GLN A 44 4.22 -13.26 -12.80
N MET A 45 4.34 -13.36 -14.12
CA MET A 45 3.53 -12.55 -15.04
C MET A 45 2.07 -13.00 -15.06
N GLU A 46 1.81 -14.30 -15.02
CA GLU A 46 0.44 -14.82 -14.94
C GLU A 46 -0.21 -14.43 -13.61
N ALA A 47 0.55 -14.44 -12.51
CA ALA A 47 0.05 -14.02 -11.20
C ALA A 47 -0.37 -12.55 -11.24
N LEU A 48 0.46 -11.69 -11.84
CA LEU A 48 0.18 -10.26 -11.99
C LEU A 48 -1.03 -10.00 -12.89
N HIS A 49 -1.05 -10.51 -14.12
CA HIS A 49 -2.15 -10.27 -15.06
C HIS A 49 -3.47 -10.86 -14.56
N GLY A 50 -3.43 -12.01 -13.88
CA GLY A 50 -4.62 -12.60 -13.27
C GLY A 50 -5.19 -11.69 -12.18
N LEU A 51 -4.32 -11.12 -11.35
CA LEU A 51 -4.75 -10.16 -10.32
C LEU A 51 -5.26 -8.84 -10.89
N GLU A 52 -4.64 -8.30 -11.95
CA GLU A 52 -5.12 -7.11 -12.64
C GLU A 52 -6.54 -7.30 -13.19
N ALA A 53 -6.83 -8.46 -13.78
CA ALA A 53 -8.17 -8.78 -14.30
C ALA A 53 -9.20 -8.86 -13.16
N VAL A 54 -8.88 -9.58 -12.08
CA VAL A 54 -9.77 -9.68 -10.90
C VAL A 54 -9.99 -8.31 -10.27
N LEU A 55 -8.96 -7.48 -10.17
CA LEU A 55 -9.09 -6.14 -9.61
C LEU A 55 -10.00 -5.25 -10.47
N ALA A 56 -9.90 -5.34 -11.79
CA ALA A 56 -10.78 -4.60 -12.69
C ALA A 56 -12.25 -4.98 -12.48
N ASP A 57 -12.57 -6.26 -12.34
CA ASP A 57 -13.93 -6.73 -12.05
C ASP A 57 -14.41 -6.22 -10.68
N VAL A 58 -13.58 -6.31 -9.65
CA VAL A 58 -13.92 -5.82 -8.29
C VAL A 58 -14.18 -4.32 -8.27
N VAL A 59 -13.38 -3.52 -9.00
CA VAL A 59 -13.59 -2.07 -9.08
C VAL A 59 -14.92 -1.75 -9.76
N VAL A 60 -15.28 -2.47 -10.82
CA VAL A 60 -16.58 -2.31 -11.50
C VAL A 60 -17.73 -2.68 -10.56
N ASP A 61 -17.61 -3.75 -9.79
CA ASP A 61 -18.62 -4.17 -8.82
C ASP A 61 -18.80 -3.13 -7.71
N LEU A 62 -17.71 -2.65 -7.10
CA LEU A 62 -17.75 -1.61 -6.06
C LEU A 62 -18.39 -0.32 -6.57
N GLN A 63 -18.06 0.11 -7.80
CA GLN A 63 -18.69 1.28 -8.42
C GLN A 63 -20.18 1.08 -8.66
N SER A 64 -20.58 -0.12 -9.08
CA SER A 64 -21.98 -0.46 -9.36
C SER A 64 -22.81 -0.50 -8.08
N ASP A 65 -22.23 -0.97 -6.98
CA ASP A 65 -22.85 -1.02 -5.65
C ASP A 65 -22.85 0.35 -4.94
N GLY A 66 -22.10 1.32 -5.47
CA GLY A 66 -21.93 2.65 -4.88
C GLY A 66 -21.00 2.67 -3.67
N ASP A 67 -20.18 1.63 -3.52
CA ASP A 67 -19.17 1.53 -2.48
C ASP A 67 -17.93 2.38 -2.81
N THR A 68 -17.18 2.74 -1.78
CA THR A 68 -15.97 3.57 -1.94
C THR A 68 -14.82 2.73 -2.48
N VAL A 69 -14.37 3.04 -3.69
CA VAL A 69 -13.15 2.46 -4.27
C VAL A 69 -11.92 3.11 -3.60
N PRO A 70 -11.00 2.33 -3.00
CA PRO A 70 -9.74 2.86 -2.49
C PRO A 70 -8.95 3.58 -3.58
N GLU A 71 -8.48 4.80 -3.30
CA GLU A 71 -7.55 5.52 -4.18
C GLU A 71 -6.19 4.80 -4.24
N PRO A 72 -5.53 4.74 -5.41
CA PRO A 72 -4.17 4.20 -5.53
C PRO A 72 -3.19 4.93 -4.59
N LEU A 73 -2.34 4.19 -3.89
CA LEU A 73 -1.38 4.80 -2.96
C LEU A 73 -0.38 5.74 -3.66
N SER A 74 -0.15 5.51 -4.96
CA SER A 74 0.71 6.30 -5.84
C SER A 74 0.14 7.69 -6.16
N GLU A 75 -1.19 7.82 -6.21
CA GLU A 75 -1.90 9.06 -6.54
C GLU A 75 -2.33 9.84 -5.28
N ARG A 76 -2.31 9.17 -4.13
CA ARG A 76 -2.69 9.77 -2.86
C ARG A 76 -1.77 10.94 -2.48
N ALA A 77 -2.37 12.08 -2.15
CA ALA A 77 -1.64 13.21 -1.60
C ALA A 77 -1.30 12.98 -0.11
N TYR A 78 -0.01 13.02 0.24
CA TYR A 78 0.47 12.90 1.63
C TYR A 78 0.89 14.25 2.19
N SER A 79 0.21 14.71 3.25
CA SER A 79 0.50 16.01 3.88
C SER A 79 1.86 16.10 4.61
N GLY A 80 2.57 14.97 4.76
CA GLY A 80 3.80 14.88 5.55
C GLY A 80 3.61 15.00 7.07
N ARG A 81 2.39 15.24 7.56
CA ARG A 81 2.09 15.26 8.99
C ARG A 81 1.90 13.86 9.52
N PHE A 82 2.74 13.45 10.46
CA PHE A 82 2.71 12.13 11.07
C PHE A 82 2.66 12.25 12.59
N ASN A 83 1.44 12.33 13.14
CA ASN A 83 1.21 12.44 14.58
C ASN A 83 1.13 11.04 15.20
N LEU A 84 2.14 10.67 15.98
CA LEU A 84 2.17 9.39 16.69
C LEU A 84 1.86 9.53 18.16
N ARG A 85 1.09 8.59 18.69
CA ARG A 85 0.94 8.40 20.13
C ARG A 85 1.96 7.36 20.60
N LEU A 86 2.96 7.81 21.33
CA LEU A 86 3.99 6.95 21.91
C LEU A 86 3.68 6.70 23.39
N GLY A 87 3.93 5.48 23.87
CA GLY A 87 3.95 5.19 25.30
C GLY A 87 5.09 5.95 25.98
N GLN A 88 4.94 6.30 27.26
CA GLN A 88 5.91 7.13 28.00
C GLN A 88 7.35 6.58 27.95
N LYS A 89 7.51 5.25 28.03
CA LYS A 89 8.81 4.58 27.97
C LYS A 89 9.50 4.82 26.61
N LEU A 90 8.78 4.59 25.51
CA LEU A 90 9.33 4.77 24.16
C LEU A 90 9.60 6.24 23.87
N HIS A 91 8.72 7.15 24.30
CA HIS A 91 8.95 8.59 24.17
C HIS A 91 10.25 9.03 24.86
N ARG A 92 10.50 8.54 26.09
CA ARG A 92 11.74 8.83 26.82
C ARG A 92 12.97 8.33 26.08
N GLU A 93 12.91 7.10 25.57
CA GLU A 93 14.02 6.48 24.84
C GLU A 93 14.37 7.27 23.57
N VAL A 94 13.35 7.65 22.79
CA VAL A 94 13.54 8.46 21.58
C VAL A 94 14.07 9.85 21.93
N ALA A 95 13.56 10.49 22.98
CA ALA A 95 14.03 11.81 23.42
C ALA A 95 15.51 11.80 23.84
N LEU A 96 15.95 10.76 24.54
CA LEU A 96 17.34 10.60 24.93
C LEU A 96 18.25 10.43 23.70
N ARG A 97 17.91 9.54 22.78
CA ARG A 97 18.70 9.33 21.55
C ARG A 97 18.74 10.57 20.66
N ALA A 98 17.64 11.29 20.56
CA ALA A 98 17.59 12.55 19.82
C ALA A 98 18.54 13.59 20.43
N ALA A 99 18.55 13.71 21.78
CA ALA A 99 19.44 14.63 22.49
C ALA A 99 20.92 14.23 22.38
N GLU A 100 21.25 12.93 22.38
CA GLU A 100 22.62 12.43 22.17
C GLU A 100 23.20 12.81 20.81
N GLU A 101 22.34 12.98 19.80
CA GLU A 101 22.72 13.38 18.44
C GLU A 101 22.52 14.88 18.17
N ASP A 102 22.19 15.69 19.19
CA ASP A 102 21.82 17.12 19.07
C ASP A 102 20.67 17.39 18.07
N LEU A 103 19.70 16.47 18.02
CA LEU A 103 18.54 16.52 17.14
C LEU A 103 17.22 16.72 17.92
N SER A 104 16.23 17.33 17.28
CA SER A 104 14.84 17.21 17.75
C SER A 104 14.34 15.77 17.55
N ILE A 105 13.35 15.36 18.35
CA ILE A 105 12.70 14.05 18.22
C ILE A 105 12.23 13.80 16.78
N ASN A 106 11.60 14.80 16.14
CA ASN A 106 11.12 14.67 14.77
C ASN A 106 12.27 14.47 13.77
N GLN A 107 13.36 15.23 13.92
CA GLN A 107 14.54 15.07 13.05
C GLN A 107 15.19 13.69 13.23
N TRP A 108 15.32 13.24 14.48
CA TRP A 108 15.88 11.93 14.77
C TRP A 108 15.04 10.80 14.16
N VAL A 109 13.70 10.87 14.30
CA VAL A 109 12.78 9.90 13.70
C VAL A 109 12.87 9.91 12.18
N VAL A 110 12.84 11.09 11.55
CA VAL A 110 12.98 11.21 10.08
C VAL A 110 14.30 10.61 9.60
N ARG A 111 15.41 10.90 10.31
CA ARG A 111 16.73 10.34 9.99
C ARG A 111 16.76 8.81 10.08
N LYS A 112 16.09 8.22 11.08
CA LYS A 112 15.97 6.76 11.20
C LYS A 112 15.12 6.16 10.09
N LEU A 113 13.99 6.77 9.75
CA LEU A 113 13.14 6.32 8.64
C LEU A 113 13.85 6.38 7.27
N MET A 114 14.77 7.34 7.08
CA MET A 114 15.60 7.43 5.88
C MET A 114 16.75 6.41 5.84
N ALA A 115 17.21 5.93 7.00
CA ALA A 115 18.32 4.99 7.09
C ALA A 115 17.90 3.53 6.81
N ASP A 116 16.63 3.22 7.05
CA ASP A 116 16.03 1.90 6.80
C ASP A 116 15.26 1.84 5.46
N GLY A 117 15.40 2.86 4.60
CA GLY A 117 14.79 2.97 3.28
C GLY A 117 15.69 2.45 2.15
#